data_AF-A0AAV3UFB0-F1
#
_entry.id   AF-A0AAV3UFB0-F1
#
_cell.length_a   1.000
_cell.length_b   1.000
_cell.length_c   1.000
_cell.angle_alpha   90.00
_cell.angle_beta   90.00
_cell.angle_gamma   90.00
#
_symmetry.space_group_name_H-M   'P 1'
#
loop_
_entity.id
_entity.type
_entity.pdbx_description
1 polymer ?
#
loop_
_entity_poly.entity_id
_entity_poly.type
_entity_poly.pdbx_seq_one_letter_code
_entity_poly.pdbx_strand_id
1 'polypeptide(L)' 'MTEPWETPDMNIEGETLRDIVVSVVSVGLFIASTIVVGTQFDDGGLTEQGALALIAVMVGFVFLMTIVGIWLANQH' A
#
# COMPACT_ATOMS: atom_id res chain seq x y z
N MET A 1 4.46 -32.62 -24.92
CA MET A 1 4.93 -33.45 -23.80
C MET A 1 5.81 -32.52 -22.98
N THR A 2 5.24 -31.88 -21.96
CA THR A 2 5.96 -30.97 -21.06
C THR A 2 6.70 -31.82 -20.03
N GLU A 3 7.96 -31.50 -19.76
CA GLU A 3 8.77 -32.25 -18.79
C GLU A 3 8.16 -32.09 -17.36
N PRO A 4 8.19 -33.11 -16.49
CA PRO A 4 7.46 -33.11 -15.21
C PRO A 4 8.01 -32.15 -14.15
N TRP A 5 9.04 -31.37 -14.48
CA TRP A 5 9.71 -30.41 -13.60
C TRP A 5 9.91 -29.04 -14.27
N GLU A 6 9.23 -28.78 -15.40
CA GLU A 6 9.23 -27.48 -16.04
C GLU A 6 8.45 -26.49 -15.15
N THR A 7 9.21 -25.72 -14.36
CA THR A 7 8.66 -24.56 -13.67
C THR A 7 8.13 -23.64 -14.78
N PRO A 8 6.83 -23.31 -14.80
CA PRO A 8 6.33 -22.35 -15.78
C PRO A 8 7.20 -21.10 -15.67
N ASP A 9 7.90 -20.74 -16.76
CA ASP A 9 8.70 -19.54 -16.80
C ASP A 9 7.77 -18.38 -16.40
N MET A 10 8.02 -17.80 -15.22
CA MET A 10 7.33 -16.60 -14.78
C MET A 10 7.83 -15.46 -15.66
N ASN A 11 7.30 -15.37 -16.88
CA ASN A 11 7.38 -14.19 -17.71
C ASN A 11 6.49 -13.14 -17.03
N ILE A 12 7.01 -12.49 -15.98
CA ILE A 12 6.28 -11.43 -15.31
C ILE A 12 6.22 -10.26 -16.30
N GLU A 13 5.09 -10.17 -16.98
CA GLU A 13 4.75 -9.05 -17.83
C GLU A 13 4.94 -7.75 -17.04
N GLY A 14 5.53 -6.73 -17.68
CA GLY A 14 5.89 -5.47 -17.01
C GLY A 14 4.70 -4.81 -16.31
N GLU A 15 3.48 -5.00 -16.86
CA GLU A 15 2.23 -4.61 -16.22
C GLU A 15 1.98 -5.31 -14.87
N THR A 16 2.17 -6.64 -14.79
CA THR A 16 1.99 -7.40 -13.54
C THR A 16 3.01 -6.97 -12.48
N LEU A 17 4.27 -6.76 -12.89
CA LEU A 17 5.32 -6.26 -11.99
C LEU A 17 4.96 -4.87 -11.44
N ARG A 18 4.42 -4.00 -12.30
CA ARG A 18 4.02 -2.64 -11.93
C ARG A 18 2.87 -2.64 -10.91
N ASP A 19 1.86 -3.48 -11.09
CA ASP A 19 0.75 -3.60 -10.16
C ASP A 19 1.22 -4.06 -8.76
N ILE A 20 2.11 -5.05 -8.71
CA ILE A 20 2.70 -5.52 -7.45
C ILE A 20 3.48 -4.39 -6.77
N VAL A 21 4.34 -3.71 -7.52
CA VAL A 21 5.16 -2.61 -6.98
C VAL A 21 4.27 -1.48 -6.43
N VAL A 22 3.23 -1.09 -7.16
CA VAL A 22 2.30 -0.04 -6.72
C VAL A 22 1.57 -0.43 -5.44
N SER A 23 1.12 -1.69 -5.36
CA SER A 23 0.45 -2.22 -4.16
C SER A 23 1.39 -2.21 -2.94
N VAL A 24 2.61 -2.74 -3.10
CA VAL A 24 3.61 -2.78 -2.02
C VAL A 24 3.98 -1.37 -1.56
N VAL A 25 4.22 -0.44 -2.49
CA VAL A 25 4.53 0.96 -2.17
C VAL A 25 3.39 1.62 -1.42
N SER A 26 2.15 1.39 -1.82
CA SER A 26 0.97 1.98 -1.17
C SER A 26 0.81 1.49 0.27
N VAL A 27 0.98 0.19 0.51
CA VAL A 27 0.95 -0.38 1.86
C VAL A 27 2.13 0.15 2.70
N GLY A 28 3.32 0.26 2.11
CA GLY A 28 4.49 0.84 2.77
C GLY A 28 4.25 2.29 3.23
N LEU A 29 3.63 3.11 2.38
CA LEU A 29 3.25 4.48 2.72
C LEU A 29 2.24 4.55 3.88
N PHE A 30 1.27 3.64 3.92
CA PHE A 30 0.32 3.57 5.03
C PHE A 30 1.02 3.28 6.35
N ILE A 31 1.85 2.23 6.38
CA ILE A 31 2.61 1.84 7.56
C ILE A 31 3.52 2.98 8.03
N ALA A 32 4.25 3.61 7.11
CA ALA A 32 5.13 4.73 7.43
C ALA A 32 4.35 5.91 8.04
N SER A 33 3.18 6.24 7.49
CA SER A 33 2.31 7.30 8.01
C SER A 33 1.81 6.97 9.43
N THR A 34 1.40 5.72 9.66
CA THR A 34 0.99 5.27 11.00
C THR A 34 2.14 5.35 12.00
N ILE A 35 3.37 4.98 11.61
CA ILE A 35 4.55 5.10 12.49
C ILE A 35 4.84 6.57 12.81
N VAL A 36 4.76 7.47 11.83
CA VAL A 36 4.97 8.91 12.04
C VAL A 36 3.95 9.46 13.03
N VAL A 37 2.66 9.14 12.85
CA VAL A 37 1.62 9.57 13.80
C VAL A 37 1.83 8.94 15.17
N GLY A 38 2.10 7.64 15.23
CA GLY A 38 2.36 6.93 16.48
C GLY A 38 3.49 7.58 17.26
N THR A 39 4.63 7.86 16.62
CA THR A 39 5.80 8.46 17.29
C THR A 39 5.64 9.94 17.65
N GLN A 40 4.86 10.72 16.89
CA GLN A 40 4.62 12.14 17.17
C GLN A 40 3.61 12.37 18.30
N PHE A 41 2.66 11.45 18.50
CA PHE A 41 1.56 11.61 19.45
C PHE A 41 1.60 10.61 20.62
N ASP A 42 2.72 9.90 20.80
CA ASP A 42 2.98 9.01 21.93
C ASP A 42 3.36 9.84 23.18
N ASP A 43 2.39 10.06 24.07
CA ASP A 43 2.59 10.74 25.36
C ASP A 43 2.14 9.84 26.52
N GLY A 44 2.75 8.64 26.61
CA GLY A 44 2.37 7.62 27.60
C GLY A 44 1.04 6.90 27.29
N GLY A 45 0.49 7.10 26.11
CA GLY A 45 -0.77 6.52 25.63
C GLY A 45 -1.30 7.24 24.40
N LEU A 46 -2.44 6.76 23.87
CA LEU A 46 -3.09 7.36 22.72
C LEU A 46 -3.80 8.65 23.13
N THR A 47 -3.20 9.80 22.78
CA THR A 47 -3.83 11.11 23.00
C THR A 47 -5.06 11.28 22.11
N GLU A 48 -6.01 12.14 22.50
CA GLU A 48 -7.19 12.44 21.69
C GLU A 48 -6.81 12.94 20.27
N GLN A 49 -5.77 13.78 20.21
CA GLN A 49 -5.24 14.29 18.95
C GLN A 49 -4.55 13.19 18.12
N GLY A 50 -3.82 12.27 18.77
CA GLY A 50 -3.23 11.10 18.11
C GLY A 50 -4.29 10.15 17.54
N ALA A 51 -5.40 9.93 18.26
CA ALA A 51 -6.51 9.14 17.78
C ALA A 51 -7.17 9.74 16.52
N LEU A 52 -7.43 11.05 16.52
CA LEU A 52 -7.93 11.77 15.35
C LEU A 52 -6.93 11.73 14.17
N ALA A 53 -5.63 11.88 14.44
CA ALA A 53 -4.59 11.79 13.43
C ALA A 53 -4.53 10.40 12.78
N LEU A 54 -4.70 9.31 13.55
CA LEU A 54 -4.79 7.96 13.01
C LEU A 54 -6.01 7.76 12.12
N ILE A 55 -7.17 8.30 12.50
CA ILE A 55 -8.37 8.31 11.65
C ILE A 55 -8.09 9.05 10.34
N ALA A 56 -7.43 10.22 10.41
CA ALA A 56 -7.05 10.97 9.22
C ALA A 56 -6.10 10.17 8.30
N VAL A 57 -5.16 9.41 8.86
CA VAL A 57 -4.29 8.51 8.09
C VAL A 57 -5.10 7.40 7.42
N MET A 58 -6.07 6.79 8.13
CA MET A 58 -6.94 5.76 7.54
C MET A 58 -7.78 6.31 6.39
N VAL A 59 -8.44 7.44 6.60
CA VAL A 59 -9.25 8.10 5.56
C VAL A 59 -8.36 8.49 4.38
N GLY A 60 -7.22 9.13 4.64
CA GLY A 60 -6.24 9.50 3.62
C GLY A 60 -5.73 8.29 2.82
N PHE A 61 -5.52 7.15 3.46
CA PHE A 61 -5.12 5.91 2.79
C PHE A 61 -6.21 5.37 1.86
N VAL A 62 -7.47 5.40 2.27
CA VAL A 62 -8.59 5.02 1.40
C VAL A 62 -8.65 5.93 0.17
N PHE A 63 -8.48 7.24 0.35
CA PHE A 63 -8.39 8.18 -0.77
C PHE A 63 -7.20 7.91 -1.68
N LEU A 64 -6.02 7.63 -1.10
CA LEU A 64 -4.82 7.26 -1.85
C LEU A 64 -5.08 6.02 -2.72
N MET A 65 -5.63 4.95 -2.14
CA MET A 65 -5.94 3.73 -2.87
C MET A 65 -7.01 3.94 -3.95
N THR A 66 -7.95 4.86 -3.71
CA THR A 66 -8.95 5.26 -4.70
C THR A 66 -8.27 5.95 -5.89
N ILE A 67 -7.37 6.90 -5.64
CA ILE A 67 -6.62 7.61 -6.69
C ILE A 67 -5.72 6.63 -7.45
N VAL A 68 -5.00 5.77 -6.73
CA VAL A 68 -4.14 4.73 -7.32
C VAL A 68 -4.95 3.78 -8.20
N GLY A 69 -6.11 3.32 -7.73
CA GLY A 69 -7.00 2.45 -8.50
C GLY A 69 -7.52 3.12 -9.77
N ILE A 70 -7.92 4.38 -9.69
CA ILE A 70 -8.34 5.17 -10.87
C ILE A 70 -7.18 5.33 -11.85
N TRP A 71 -5.99 5.62 -11.35
CA TRP A 71 -4.80 5.80 -12.20
C TRP A 71 -4.40 4.52 -12.92
N LEU A 72 -4.42 3.38 -12.24
CA LEU A 72 -4.19 2.07 -12.85
C LEU A 72 -5.26 1.75 -13.90
N ALA A 73 -6.54 2.02 -13.59
CA ALA A 73 -7.63 1.81 -14.54
C ALA A 73 -7.49 2.67 -15.82
N ASN A 74 -6.87 3.84 -15.71
CA ASN A 74 -6.61 4.73 -16.85
C ASN A 74 -5.29 4.43 -17.59
N GLN A 75 -4.48 3.51 -17.10
CA GLN A 75 -3.24 3.07 -17.76
C GLN A 75 -3.48 1.95 -18.79
N HIS A 76 -4.70 1.39 -18.81
CA HIS A 76 -5.19 0.43 -19.82
C HIS A 76 -5.62 1.11 -21.12
#